data_AF-A0A7L2XE67-F1
#
_entry.id   AF-A0A7L2XE67-F1
#
_cell.length_a   1.000
_cell.length_b   1.000
_cell.length_c   1.000
_cell.angle_alpha   90.00
_cell.angle_beta   90.00
_cell.angle_gamma   90.00
#
_symmetry.space_group_name_H-M   'P 1'
#
loop_
_entity.id
_entity.type
_entity.pdbx_description
1 polymer ?
#
loop_
_entity_poly.entity_id
_entity_poly.type
_entity_poly.pdbx_seq_one_letter_code
_entity_poly.pdbx_strand_id
1 'polypeptide(L)'
;QVKKQCDQKLLIRMKTKCVPCSLNLDTQCPAGYTKITNGTGTADCRYYLEMKAYTLSFPGCRHHCVKEFEQPECCQGHWGPDCMGK
;
A
#
# COMPACT_ATOMS: atom_id res chain seq x y z
N GLN A 1 18.17 15.41 27.84
CA GLN A 1 18.89 14.32 27.16
C GLN A 1 18.50 14.38 25.69
N VAL A 2 19.44 14.51 24.75
CA VAL A 2 19.12 14.60 23.31
C VAL A 2 18.81 13.19 22.80
N LYS A 3 17.66 13.02 22.14
CA LYS A 3 17.26 11.75 21.53
C LYS A 3 18.21 11.46 20.36
N LYS A 4 18.83 10.28 20.32
CA LYS A 4 19.78 9.88 19.27
C LYS A 4 19.09 9.21 18.08
N GLN A 5 18.00 8.49 18.37
CA GLN A 5 17.22 7.73 17.39
C GLN A 5 15.88 8.43 17.13
N CYS A 6 15.62 8.73 15.87
CA CYS A 6 14.46 9.43 15.37
C CYS A 6 13.78 8.58 14.30
N ASP A 7 13.37 7.36 14.67
CA ASP A 7 12.68 6.45 13.76
C ASP A 7 11.51 7.16 13.06
N GLN A 8 11.45 7.00 11.76
CA GLN A 8 10.40 7.60 10.93
C GLN A 8 9.32 6.58 10.64
N LYS A 9 8.06 7.00 10.80
CA LYS A 9 6.92 6.19 10.37
C LYS A 9 6.65 6.43 8.88
N LEU A 10 6.91 5.42 8.07
CA LEU A 10 6.59 5.41 6.65
C LEU A 10 5.26 4.73 6.41
N LEU A 11 4.37 5.40 5.67
CA LEU A 11 3.09 4.83 5.22
C LEU A 11 3.21 4.36 3.76
N ILE A 12 3.33 3.04 3.59
CA ILE A 12 3.35 2.41 2.27
C ILE A 12 1.92 2.21 1.80
N ARG A 13 1.58 2.82 0.66
CA ARG A 13 0.25 2.69 0.02
C ARG A 13 0.34 1.78 -1.18
N MET A 14 -0.64 0.89 -1.32
CA MET A 14 -0.79 0.06 -2.52
C MET A 14 -2.25 -0.14 -2.88
N LYS A 15 -2.49 -0.70 -4.06
CA LYS A 15 -3.83 -1.03 -4.53
C LYS A 15 -3.89 -2.51 -4.93
N THR A 16 -5.02 -3.17 -4.68
CA THR A 16 -5.24 -4.54 -5.13
C THR A 16 -5.38 -4.61 -6.65
N LYS A 17 -5.37 -5.83 -7.21
CA LYS A 17 -5.72 -6.05 -8.61
C LYS A 17 -7.13 -5.49 -8.89
N CYS A 18 -7.31 -4.95 -10.09
CA CYS A 18 -8.62 -4.53 -10.56
C CYS A 18 -9.44 -5.76 -10.92
N VAL A 19 -10.64 -5.89 -10.33
CA VAL A 19 -11.55 -7.01 -10.55
C VAL A 19 -12.98 -6.48 -10.72
N PRO A 20 -13.94 -7.29 -11.20
CA PRO A 20 -15.35 -6.90 -11.19
C PRO A 20 -15.78 -6.45 -9.79
N CYS A 21 -16.49 -5.33 -9.67
CA CYS A 21 -16.86 -4.75 -8.37
C CYS A 21 -17.68 -5.72 -7.50
N SER A 22 -18.53 -6.55 -8.12
CA SER A 22 -19.28 -7.60 -7.43
C SER A 22 -18.41 -8.68 -6.80
N LEU A 23 -17.19 -8.90 -7.32
CA LEU A 23 -16.22 -9.86 -6.79
C LEU A 23 -15.20 -9.19 -5.85
N ASN A 24 -15.19 -7.85 -5.75
CA ASN A 24 -14.18 -7.15 -4.96
C ASN A 24 -14.51 -7.06 -3.46
N LEU A 25 -15.73 -7.42 -3.04
CA LEU A 25 -16.18 -7.30 -1.64
C LEU A 25 -15.28 -8.09 -0.68
N ASP A 26 -14.93 -9.32 -1.06
CA ASP A 26 -14.12 -10.25 -0.26
C ASP A 26 -12.62 -10.13 -0.54
N THR A 27 -12.21 -9.25 -1.45
CA THR A 27 -10.79 -9.02 -1.75
C THR A 27 -10.07 -8.50 -0.50
N GLN A 28 -9.01 -9.21 -0.12
CA GLN A 28 -8.15 -8.86 1.01
C GLN A 28 -6.89 -8.14 0.55
N CYS A 29 -6.36 -7.28 1.41
CA CYS A 29 -5.03 -6.72 1.23
C CYS A 29 -3.97 -7.81 1.50
N PRO A 30 -2.76 -7.70 0.91
CA PRO A 30 -1.67 -8.61 1.22
C PRO A 30 -1.30 -8.61 2.72
N ALA A 31 -0.62 -9.65 3.17
CA ALA A 31 -0.21 -9.79 4.56
C ALA A 31 0.55 -8.56 5.07
N GLY A 32 0.14 -8.06 6.24
CA GLY A 32 0.71 -6.87 6.87
C GLY A 32 0.20 -5.53 6.31
N TYR A 33 -0.75 -5.55 5.36
CA TYR A 33 -1.45 -4.35 4.91
C TYR A 33 -2.88 -4.31 5.46
N THR A 34 -3.32 -3.12 5.84
CA THR A 34 -4.67 -2.82 6.30
C THR A 34 -5.51 -2.26 5.16
N LYS A 35 -6.72 -2.78 4.99
CA LYS A 35 -7.71 -2.29 4.01
C LYS A 35 -8.31 -0.97 4.50
N ILE A 36 -8.24 0.08 3.68
CA ILE A 36 -8.74 1.43 4.03
C ILE A 36 -9.95 1.87 3.19
N THR A 37 -10.46 0.98 2.35
CA THR A 37 -11.63 1.24 1.49
C THR A 37 -12.74 0.28 1.87
N ASN A 38 -13.97 0.79 1.91
CA ASN A 38 -15.15 0.05 2.35
C ASN A 38 -15.93 -0.54 1.16
N GLY A 39 -16.90 -1.42 1.45
CA GLY A 39 -17.77 -2.01 0.45
C GLY A 39 -16.99 -2.73 -0.65
N THR A 40 -17.34 -2.47 -1.91
CA THR A 40 -16.66 -3.04 -3.08
C THR A 40 -15.35 -2.31 -3.44
N GLY A 41 -14.89 -1.35 -2.64
CA GLY A 41 -13.68 -0.58 -2.92
C GLY A 41 -13.93 0.62 -3.85
N THR A 42 -12.89 1.04 -4.57
CA THR A 42 -12.93 2.23 -5.44
C THR A 42 -13.02 1.81 -6.90
N ALA A 43 -13.96 2.40 -7.64
CA ALA A 43 -14.14 2.19 -9.08
C ALA A 43 -13.20 3.07 -9.93
N ASP A 44 -11.90 3.03 -9.63
CA ASP A 44 -10.86 3.86 -10.28
C ASP A 44 -9.92 3.04 -11.18
N CYS A 45 -10.40 1.91 -11.69
CA CYS A 45 -9.59 0.99 -12.49
C CYS A 45 -10.39 0.27 -13.56
N ARG A 46 -9.68 -0.37 -14.49
CA ARG A 46 -10.25 -1.26 -15.49
C ARG A 46 -9.55 -2.61 -15.45
N TYR A 47 -10.30 -3.68 -15.68
CA TYR A 47 -9.76 -5.02 -15.91
C TYR A 47 -9.97 -5.42 -17.37
N TYR A 48 -9.15 -6.34 -17.83
CA TYR A 48 -9.10 -6.72 -19.24
C TYR A 48 -9.40 -8.20 -19.39
N LEU A 49 -10.23 -8.54 -20.36
CA LEU A 49 -10.51 -9.92 -20.76
C LEU A 49 -10.00 -10.12 -22.18
N GLU A 50 -9.16 -11.14 -22.35
CA GLU A 50 -8.65 -11.54 -23.64
C GLU A 50 -9.64 -12.51 -24.29
N MET A 51 -10.19 -12.09 -25.42
CA MET A 51 -10.89 -12.95 -26.37
C MET A 51 -9.98 -13.14 -27.57
N LYS A 52 -10.06 -14.30 -28.25
CA LYS A 52 -9.17 -14.72 -29.35
C LYS A 52 -8.48 -13.59 -30.13
N ALA A 53 -9.24 -12.65 -30.69
CA ALA A 53 -8.72 -11.53 -31.50
C ALA A 53 -8.89 -10.14 -30.87
N TYR A 54 -9.46 -10.04 -29.67
CA TYR A 54 -9.83 -8.76 -29.06
C TYR A 54 -9.54 -8.74 -27.56
N THR A 55 -8.96 -7.64 -27.07
CA THR A 55 -8.87 -7.35 -25.63
C THR A 55 -10.00 -6.40 -25.26
N LEU A 56 -10.95 -6.89 -24.47
CA LEU A 56 -12.05 -6.06 -23.96
C LEU A 56 -11.65 -5.43 -22.63
N SER A 57 -11.99 -4.15 -22.45
CA SER A 57 -11.70 -3.40 -21.25
C SER A 57 -12.98 -3.06 -20.50
N PHE A 58 -13.08 -3.45 -19.23
CA PHE A 58 -14.27 -3.26 -18.41
C PHE A 58 -13.97 -2.41 -17.17
N PRO A 59 -14.91 -1.56 -16.72
CA PRO A 59 -14.75 -0.87 -15.44
C PRO A 59 -14.73 -1.88 -14.30
N GLY A 60 -13.80 -1.71 -13.38
CA GLY A 60 -13.66 -2.57 -12.20
C GLY A 60 -13.44 -1.77 -10.93
N CYS A 61 -13.38 -2.50 -9.82
CA CYS A 61 -13.03 -1.95 -8.53
C CYS A 61 -11.74 -2.56 -8.01
N ARG A 62 -11.07 -1.82 -7.12
CA ARG A 62 -9.93 -2.29 -6.33
C ARG A 62 -9.96 -1.67 -4.94
N HIS A 63 -9.33 -2.33 -4.00
CA HIS A 63 -9.13 -1.79 -2.66
C HIS A 63 -7.81 -1.02 -2.56
N HIS A 64 -7.84 0.05 -1.78
CA HIS A 64 -6.64 0.73 -1.31
C HIS A 64 -6.22 0.11 0.03
N CYS A 65 -4.92 -0.13 0.16
CA CYS A 65 -4.30 -0.80 1.29
C CYS A 65 -3.11 0.02 1.79
N VAL A 66 -2.90 0.04 3.11
CA VAL A 66 -1.78 0.75 3.73
C VAL A 66 -1.00 -0.16 4.68
N LYS A 67 0.30 0.05 4.77
CA LYS A 67 1.16 -0.58 5.77
C LYS A 67 2.02 0.50 6.42
N GLU A 68 2.02 0.54 7.74
CA GLU A 68 2.99 1.33 8.50
C GLU A 68 4.29 0.54 8.63
N PHE A 69 5.39 1.20 8.33
CA PHE A 69 6.74 0.67 8.48
C PHE A 69 7.56 1.68 9.27
N GLU A 70 8.18 1.23 10.35
CA GLU A 70 9.13 2.05 11.10
C GLU A 70 10.49 1.91 10.45
N GLN A 71 10.97 3.00 9.87
CA GLN A 71 12.30 3.10 9.30
C GLN A 71 13.25 3.61 10.38
N PRO A 72 14.25 2.80 10.79
CA PRO A 72 15.26 3.24 11.73
C PRO A 72 16.05 4.41 11.15
N GLU A 73 16.02 5.55 11.84
CA GLU A 73 16.64 6.80 11.39
C GLU A 73 17.33 7.45 12.58
N CYS A 74 18.50 8.01 12.34
CA CYS A 74 19.22 8.76 13.34
C CYS A 74 18.76 10.23 13.32
N CYS A 75 18.68 10.84 14.50
CA CYS A 75 18.36 12.26 14.58
C CYS A 75 19.48 13.09 13.92
N GLN A 76 19.19 14.33 13.53
CA GLN A 76 20.18 15.21 12.91
C GLN A 76 21.46 15.32 13.76
N GLY A 77 22.61 15.08 13.13
CA GLY A 77 23.91 15.07 13.81
C GLY A 77 24.36 13.69 14.33
N HIS A 78 23.56 12.65 14.12
CA HIS A 78 23.88 11.26 14.49
C HIS A 78 23.93 10.36 13.24
N TRP A 79 24.82 9.37 13.22
CA TRP A 79 24.98 8.44 12.10
C TRP A 79 25.44 7.05 12.58
N GLY A 80 25.39 6.08 11.65
CA GLY A 80 25.74 4.70 11.91
C GLY A 80 24.64 3.91 12.64
N PRO A 81 24.82 2.60 12.83
CA PRO A 81 23.79 1.71 13.39
C PRO A 81 23.39 2.07 14.83
N ASP A 82 24.30 2.69 15.59
CA ASP A 82 24.08 3.08 16.99
C ASP A 82 23.71 4.56 17.14
N CYS A 83 23.49 5.28 16.03
CA CYS A 83 23.23 6.72 16.00
C CYS A 83 24.24 7.51 16.87
N MET A 84 25.52 7.27 16.63
CA MET A 84 26.59 8.01 17.28
C MET A 84 26.68 9.42 16.67
N GLY A 85 26.75 10.43 17.52
CA GLY A 85 26.97 11.83 17.10
C GLY A 85 28.29 12.34 17.66
N LYS A 86 28.82 13.41 17.06
CA LYS A 86 29.90 14.20 17.66
C LYS A 86 29.32 15.25 18.59
#